data_AF-M5C0Q9-F1
#
_entry.id   AF-M5C0Q9-F1
#
_cell.length_a   1.000
_cell.length_b   1.000
_cell.length_c   1.000
_cell.angle_alpha   90.00
_cell.angle_beta   90.00
_cell.angle_gamma   90.00
#
_symmetry.space_group_name_H-M   'P 1'
#
loop_
_entity.id
_entity.type
_entity.pdbx_description
1 polymer ?
#
loop_
_entity_poly.entity_id
_entity_poly.type
_entity_poly.pdbx_seq_one_letter_code
_entity_poly.pdbx_strand_id
1 'polypeptide(L)'
;MEHMNLGVEEAIAYVNQRIQKRVDEYVVTKNKLPKFGPGMDEQAARYIQGIEYFVQGFIDWSFITPRYFGDEAKKVKETGIVKLVAPIALDAPLRVEA
;
A
#
# COMPACT_ATOMS: atom_id res chain seq x y z
N MET A 1 10.61 3.12 13.06
CA MET A 1 10.78 4.07 14.18
C MET A 1 11.76 3.51 15.19
N GLU A 2 11.43 2.45 15.93
CA GLU A 2 12.28 1.93 17.03
C GLU A 2 13.69 1.45 16.61
N HIS A 3 13.81 0.40 15.79
CA HIS A 3 15.11 -0.20 15.46
C HIS A 3 16.07 0.72 14.70
N MET A 4 15.54 1.69 13.96
CA MET A 4 16.32 2.62 13.15
C MET A 4 16.37 4.03 13.75
N ASN A 5 15.80 4.22 14.94
CA ASN A 5 15.65 5.51 15.62
C ASN A 5 15.16 6.65 14.70
N LEU A 6 14.12 6.37 13.91
CA LEU A 6 13.50 7.33 12.99
C LEU A 6 12.28 7.98 13.64
N GLY A 7 12.11 9.29 13.44
CA GLY A 7 10.85 9.98 13.64
C GLY A 7 9.76 9.49 12.68
N VAL A 8 8.52 9.93 12.91
CA VAL A 8 7.35 9.43 12.16
C VAL A 8 7.46 9.71 10.67
N GLU A 9 7.73 10.96 10.28
CA GLU A 9 7.88 11.35 8.88
C GLU A 9 9.03 10.61 8.19
N GLU A 10 10.17 10.47 8.87
CA GLU A 10 11.34 9.75 8.35
C GLU A 10 11.05 8.26 8.18
N ALA A 11 10.28 7.67 9.09
CA ALA A 11 9.83 6.29 8.99
C ALA A 11 8.84 6.09 7.83
N ILE A 12 7.91 7.03 7.61
CA ILE A 12 6.98 7.00 6.47
C ILE A 12 7.76 7.11 5.16
N ALA A 13 8.70 8.07 5.05
CA ALA A 13 9.56 8.24 3.88
C ALA A 13 10.40 6.98 3.60
N TYR A 14 10.95 6.37 4.65
CA TYR A 14 11.70 5.11 4.53
C TYR A 14 10.83 3.97 4.00
N VAL A 15 9.61 3.81 4.50
CA VAL A 15 8.67 2.79 3.99
C VAL A 15 8.30 3.08 2.53
N ASN A 16 8.01 4.33 2.18
CA ASN A 16 7.68 4.73 0.82
C ASN A 16 8.81 4.38 -0.17
N GLN A 17 10.06 4.68 0.19
CA GLN A 17 11.23 4.32 -0.62
C GLN A 17 11.33 2.79 -0.83
N ARG A 18 11.04 1.99 0.20
CA ARG A 18 11.05 0.53 0.07
C ARG A 18 9.93 0.02 -0.81
N ILE A 19 8.73 0.58 -0.71
CA ILE A 19 7.60 0.21 -1.58
C ILE A 19 7.97 0.53 -3.04
N GLN A 20 8.49 1.72 -3.33
CA GLN A 20 8.93 2.09 -4.68
C GLN A 20 9.96 1.10 -5.21
N LYS A 21 10.99 0.78 -4.42
CA LYS A 21 12.02 -0.19 -4.81
C LYS A 21 11.41 -1.56 -5.15
N ARG A 22 10.41 -2.02 -4.39
CA ARG A 22 9.73 -3.30 -4.66
C ARG A 22 8.90 -3.26 -5.94
N VAL A 23 8.25 -2.14 -6.25
CA VAL A 23 7.53 -1.95 -7.52
C VAL A 23 8.53 -2.00 -8.69
N ASP A 24 9.66 -1.29 -8.58
CA ASP A 24 10.68 -1.29 -9.63
C ASP A 24 11.25 -2.69 -9.88
N GLU A 25 11.58 -3.42 -8.81
CA GLU A 25 12.05 -4.81 -8.87
C GLU A 25 10.99 -5.74 -9.48
N TYR A 26 9.71 -5.55 -9.13
CA TYR A 26 8.60 -6.32 -9.70
C TYR A 26 8.50 -6.11 -11.21
N VAL A 27 8.56 -4.86 -11.70
CA VAL A 27 8.51 -4.55 -13.14
C VAL A 27 9.66 -5.22 -13.89
N VAL A 28 10.88 -5.13 -13.34
CA VAL A 28 12.06 -5.79 -13.93
C VAL A 28 11.90 -7.32 -13.92
N THR A 29 11.37 -7.89 -12.84
CA THR A 29 11.22 -9.35 -12.67
C THR A 29 10.13 -9.91 -13.58
N LYS A 30 8.98 -9.23 -13.70
CA LYS A 30 7.90 -9.60 -14.62
C LYS A 30 8.40 -9.74 -16.06
N ASN A 31 9.27 -8.84 -16.50
CA ASN A 31 9.86 -8.86 -17.84
C ASN A 31 10.93 -9.96 -18.05
N LYS A 32 11.37 -10.62 -16.98
CA LYS A 32 12.36 -11.71 -17.00
C LYS A 32 11.74 -13.09 -16.87
N LEU A 33 10.40 -13.19 -16.82
CA LEU A 33 9.74 -14.47 -16.72
C LEU A 33 10.08 -15.36 -17.91
N PRO A 34 10.40 -16.65 -17.69
CA PRO A 34 10.63 -17.56 -18.79
C PRO A 34 9.34 -17.79 -19.58
N LYS A 35 9.49 -18.22 -20.83
CA LYS A 35 8.37 -18.75 -21.59
C LYS A 35 8.09 -20.17 -21.11
N PHE A 36 6.84 -20.42 -20.75
CA PHE A 36 6.35 -21.72 -20.31
C PHE A 36 5.67 -22.47 -21.46
N GLY A 37 5.28 -21.76 -22.51
CA GLY A 37 4.65 -22.31 -23.71
C GLY A 37 3.22 -21.80 -23.93
N PRO A 38 2.62 -22.12 -25.09
CA PRO A 38 1.29 -21.66 -25.46
C PRO A 38 0.23 -22.01 -24.41
N GLY A 39 -0.70 -21.10 -24.15
CA GLY A 39 -1.76 -21.26 -23.15
C GLY A 39 -1.33 -21.05 -21.70
N MET A 40 -0.14 -21.53 -21.29
CA MET A 40 0.41 -21.27 -19.96
C MET A 40 0.89 -19.82 -19.84
N ASP A 41 1.57 -19.30 -20.87
CA ASP A 41 2.04 -17.91 -20.91
C ASP A 41 0.88 -16.92 -20.78
N GLU A 42 -0.28 -17.21 -21.39
CA GLU A 42 -1.46 -16.36 -21.27
C GLU A 42 -2.09 -16.40 -19.87
N GLN A 43 -2.14 -17.59 -19.26
CA GLN A 43 -2.65 -17.73 -17.90
C GLN A 43 -1.75 -17.02 -16.89
N ALA A 44 -0.43 -17.16 -17.05
CA ALA A 44 0.55 -16.43 -16.24
C ALA A 44 0.36 -14.91 -16.41
N ALA A 45 0.21 -14.41 -17.63
CA ALA A 45 -0.03 -13.00 -17.89
C ALA A 45 -1.31 -12.48 -17.22
N ARG A 46 -2.43 -13.23 -17.31
CA ARG A 46 -3.70 -12.89 -16.64
C ARG A 46 -3.56 -12.87 -15.11
N TYR A 47 -2.87 -13.86 -14.55
CA TYR A 47 -2.64 -13.94 -13.11
C TYR A 47 -1.81 -12.75 -12.60
N ILE A 48 -0.73 -12.42 -13.30
CA ILE A 48 0.13 -11.26 -13.01
C ILE A 48 -0.65 -9.95 -13.08
N GLN A 49 -1.50 -9.79 -14.10
CA GLN A 49 -2.38 -8.62 -14.20
C GLN A 49 -3.38 -8.55 -13.02
N GLY A 50 -3.89 -9.69 -12.57
CA GLY A 50 -4.72 -9.76 -11.36
C GLY A 50 -4.00 -9.26 -10.10
N ILE A 51 -2.70 -9.58 -9.95
CA ILE A 51 -1.88 -9.06 -8.85
C ILE A 51 -1.73 -7.53 -8.96
N GLU A 52 -1.55 -6.99 -10.17
CA GLU A 52 -1.45 -5.55 -10.40
C GLU A 52 -2.75 -4.83 -10.02
N TYR A 53 -3.90 -5.40 -10.40
CA TYR A 53 -5.20 -4.88 -9.98
C TYR A 53 -5.43 -5.01 -8.48
N PHE A 54 -4.95 -6.07 -7.84
CA PHE A 54 -5.01 -6.21 -6.40
C PHE A 54 -4.26 -5.07 -5.69
N VAL A 55 -3.04 -4.76 -6.12
CA VAL A 55 -2.26 -3.65 -5.55
C VAL A 55 -2.97 -2.31 -5.75
N GLN A 56 -3.44 -2.02 -6.97
CA GLN A 56 -4.20 -0.79 -7.25
C GLN A 56 -5.48 -0.70 -6.43
N GLY A 57 -6.22 -1.81 -6.34
CA GLY A 57 -7.47 -1.90 -5.60
C GLY A 57 -7.30 -1.64 -4.10
N PHE A 58 -6.19 -2.09 -3.49
CA PHE A 58 -5.89 -1.79 -2.09
C PHE A 58 -5.65 -0.28 -1.86
N ILE A 59 -4.95 0.38 -2.79
CA ILE A 59 -4.73 1.83 -2.72
C ILE A 59 -6.08 2.55 -2.81
N ASP A 60 -6.88 2.23 -3.82
CA ASP A 60 -8.17 2.90 -4.02
C ASP A 60 -9.14 2.64 -2.86
N TRP A 61 -9.24 1.39 -2.39
CA TRP A 61 -10.09 1.01 -1.26
C TRP A 61 -9.71 1.77 0.03
N SER A 62 -8.42 2.04 0.23
CA SER A 62 -7.93 2.79 1.39
C SER A 62 -8.42 4.25 1.42
N PHE A 63 -8.81 4.82 0.27
CA PHE A 63 -9.33 6.19 0.16
C PHE A 63 -10.83 6.27 -0.19
N ILE A 64 -11.45 5.16 -0.59
CA ILE A 64 -12.89 5.11 -0.89
C ILE A 64 -13.71 4.78 0.37
N THR A 65 -13.15 4.01 1.30
CA THR A 65 -13.83 3.65 2.54
C THR A 65 -13.45 4.59 3.68
N PRO A 66 -14.34 4.82 4.67
CA PRO A 66 -14.04 5.67 5.81
C PRO A 66 -13.04 5.03 6.79
N ARG A 67 -12.62 3.78 6.56
CA ARG A 67 -11.88 2.96 7.53
C ARG A 67 -10.60 3.62 8.06
N TYR A 68 -9.86 4.32 7.21
CA TYR A 68 -8.54 4.89 7.58
C TYR A 68 -8.57 6.39 7.80
N PHE A 69 -9.39 7.11 7.03
CA PHE A 69 -9.37 8.57 6.99
C PHE A 69 -10.74 9.21 7.28
N GLY A 70 -11.78 8.40 7.55
CA GLY A 70 -13.14 8.90 7.74
C GLY A 70 -13.58 9.80 6.60
N ASP A 71 -14.21 10.91 6.95
CA ASP A 71 -14.69 11.92 5.99
C ASP A 71 -13.54 12.70 5.30
N GLU A 72 -12.32 12.63 5.83
CA GLU A 72 -11.15 13.33 5.25
C GLU A 72 -10.49 12.54 4.11
N ALA A 73 -10.96 11.32 3.78
CA ALA A 73 -10.30 10.43 2.82
C ALA A 73 -10.00 11.08 1.47
N LYS A 74 -10.95 11.86 0.92
CA LYS A 74 -10.75 12.60 -0.34
C LYS A 74 -9.61 13.63 -0.23
N LYS A 75 -9.63 14.43 0.83
CA LYS A 75 -8.62 15.48 1.07
C LYS A 75 -7.24 14.87 1.30
N VAL A 76 -7.16 13.76 2.04
CA VAL A 76 -5.90 13.03 2.24
C VAL A 76 -5.38 12.49 0.90
N LYS A 77 -6.24 11.91 0.05
CA LYS A 77 -5.84 11.42 -1.29
C LYS A 77 -5.27 12.54 -2.16
N GLU A 78 -5.87 13.73 -2.12
CA GLU A 78 -5.47 14.88 -2.95
C GLU A 78 -4.20 15.58 -2.43
N THR A 79 -4.03 15.68 -1.12
CA THR A 79 -2.95 16.47 -0.50
C THR A 79 -1.77 15.64 -0.02
N GLY A 80 -1.98 14.34 0.24
CA GLY A 80 -1.00 13.49 0.92
C GLY A 80 -0.79 13.83 2.40
N ILE A 81 -1.55 14.79 2.96
CA ILE A 81 -1.39 15.25 4.34
C ILE A 81 -2.37 14.52 5.24
N VAL A 82 -1.85 13.79 6.23
CA VAL A 82 -2.66 13.10 7.24
C VAL A 82 -2.54 13.82 8.58
N LYS A 83 -3.68 14.16 9.20
CA LYS A 83 -3.69 14.60 10.59
C LYS A 83 -3.53 13.38 11.50
N LEU A 84 -2.32 13.17 11.98
CA LEU A 84 -2.05 12.12 12.96
C LEU A 84 -2.70 12.48 14.30
N VAL A 85 -3.54 11.59 14.82
CA VAL A 85 -4.03 11.68 16.20
C VAL A 85 -3.01 10.99 17.12
N ALA A 86 -2.35 11.78 17.96
CA ALA A 86 -1.34 11.31 18.92
C ALA A 86 -1.83 11.47 20.37
N PRO A 87 -1.49 10.54 21.29
CA PRO A 87 -1.32 9.10 21.08
C PRO A 87 -2.68 8.39 21.23
N ILE A 88 -2.90 7.34 20.44
CA ILE A 88 -3.71 6.23 20.94
C ILE A 88 -2.89 5.68 22.10
N ALA A 89 -3.27 6.03 23.33
CA ALA A 89 -2.73 5.34 24.49
C ALA A 89 -2.97 3.84 24.22
N LEU A 90 -1.95 2.99 24.36
CA LEU A 90 -2.06 1.56 23.99
C LEU A 90 -3.19 0.84 24.76
N ASP A 91 -3.65 1.45 25.85
CA ASP A 91 -4.76 1.09 26.72
C ASP A 91 -6.09 1.80 26.40
N ALA A 92 -6.11 2.71 25.42
CA ALA A 92 -7.33 3.37 25.00
C ALA A 92 -8.29 2.32 24.40
N PRO A 93 -9.53 2.20 24.91
CA PRO A 93 -10.46 1.22 24.41
C PRO A 93 -10.75 1.48 22.94
N LEU A 94 -10.46 0.50 22.08
CA LEU A 94 -10.87 0.50 20.68
C LEU A 94 -12.40 0.51 20.63
N ARG A 95 -12.99 1.68 20.40
CA ARG A 95 -14.40 1.77 20.03
C ARG A 95 -14.52 1.38 18.57
N VAL A 96 -14.89 0.12 18.35
CA VAL A 96 -15.41 -0.31 17.05
C VAL A 96 -16.89 0.05 17.05
N GLU A 97 -17.25 1.13 16.36
CA GLU A 97 -18.66 1.40 16.06
C GLU A 97 -19.14 0.34 15.05
N ALA A 98 -20.19 -0.38 15.43
CA ALA A 98 -20.81 -1.47 14.68
C ALA A 98 -21.80 -0.94 13.64
#